data_AF-A0A967LGS4-F1
#
_entry.id   AF-A0A967LGS4-F1
#
_cell.length_a   1.000
_cell.length_b   1.000
_cell.length_c   1.000
_cell.angle_alpha   90.00
_cell.angle_beta   90.00
_cell.angle_gamma   90.00
#
_symmetry.space_group_name_H-M   'P 1'
#
loop_
_entity.id
_entity.type
_entity.pdbx_description
1 polymer ?
#
loop_
_entity_poly.entity_id
_entity_poly.type
_entity_poly.pdbx_seq_one_letter_code
_entity_poly.pdbx_strand_id
1 'polypeptide(L)'
;VRGLVDRQIREYQRRGFTSLTVNFGCTGGQHRSVYFAERLRRHIEATHADVHPMVLHREEPYWPRESPSEDLGPRRVADASA
;
A
#
# COMPACT_ATOMS: atom_id res chain seq x y z
N VAL A 1 -8.11 -9.17 -9.90
CA VAL A 1 -8.40 -9.00 -8.45
C VAL A 1 -9.65 -8.17 -8.20
N ARG A 2 -9.78 -6.93 -8.72
CA ARG A 2 -10.97 -6.06 -8.52
C ARG A 2 -12.31 -6.78 -8.70
N GLY A 3 -12.58 -7.36 -9.86
CA GLY A 3 -13.85 -8.07 -10.10
C GLY A 3 -14.09 -9.30 -9.21
N LEU A 4 -13.04 -9.93 -8.65
CA LEU A 4 -13.21 -10.96 -7.62
C LEU A 4 -13.73 -10.33 -6.33
N VAL A 5 -13.09 -9.25 -5.87
CA VAL A 5 -13.50 -8.53 -4.65
C VAL A 5 -14.89 -7.92 -4.80
N ASP A 6 -15.19 -7.28 -5.94
CA ASP A 6 -16.51 -6.67 -6.20
C ASP A 6 -17.65 -7.69 -6.10
N ARG A 7 -17.42 -8.91 -6.61
CA ARG A 7 -18.38 -10.01 -6.49
C ARG A 7 -18.54 -10.47 -5.05
N GLN A 8 -17.45 -10.54 -4.28
CA GLN A 8 -17.53 -10.92 -2.87
C GLN A 8 -18.21 -9.87 -2.00
N ILE A 9 -17.98 -8.58 -2.25
CA ILE A 9 -18.69 -7.48 -1.57
C ILE A 9 -20.20 -7.66 -1.70
N ARG A 10 -20.69 -7.83 -2.93
CA ARG A 10 -22.13 -8.03 -3.19
C ARG A 10 -22.69 -9.26 -2.49
N GLU A 11 -21.92 -10.35 -2.48
CA GLU A 11 -22.36 -11.58 -1.83
C GLU A 11 -22.38 -11.47 -0.30
N TYR A 12 -21.42 -10.75 0.28
CA TYR A 12 -21.39 -10.46 1.72
C TYR A 12 -22.58 -9.59 2.13
N GLN A 13 -22.86 -8.52 1.37
CA GLN A 13 -24.03 -7.67 1.57
C GLN A 13 -25.33 -8.48 1.49
N ARG A 14 -25.48 -9.32 0.47
CA ARG A 14 -26.66 -10.20 0.28
C ARG A 14 -26.88 -11.13 1.47
N ARG A 15 -25.80 -11.61 2.09
CA ARG A 15 -25.84 -12.53 3.23
C ARG A 15 -25.92 -11.83 4.59
N GLY A 16 -25.86 -10.50 4.63
CA GLY A 16 -25.85 -9.72 5.87
C GLY A 16 -24.53 -9.80 6.64
N PHE A 17 -23.43 -10.14 5.99
CA PHE A 17 -22.10 -10.07 6.62
C PHE A 17 -21.56 -8.64 6.59
N THR A 18 -20.91 -8.26 7.68
CA THR A 18 -20.51 -6.86 7.92
C THR A 18 -19.03 -6.59 7.63
N SER A 19 -18.19 -7.62 7.47
CA SER A 19 -16.75 -7.45 7.27
C SER A 19 -16.19 -8.44 6.23
N LEU A 20 -15.32 -7.93 5.36
CA LEU A 20 -14.59 -8.72 4.35
C LEU A 20 -13.10 -8.31 4.41
N THR A 21 -12.21 -9.28 4.59
CA THR A 21 -10.76 -9.05 4.63
C THR A 21 -10.11 -9.58 3.37
N VAL A 22 -9.26 -8.76 2.73
CA VAL A 22 -8.46 -9.14 1.56
C VAL A 22 -6.99 -8.93 1.89
N ASN A 23 -6.16 -9.95 1.74
CA ASN A 23 -4.73 -9.89 2.06
C ASN A 23 -3.88 -9.90 0.79
N PHE A 24 -2.91 -9.00 0.73
CA PHE A 24 -1.89 -8.95 -0.33
C PHE A 24 -0.51 -9.28 0.23
N GLY A 25 0.17 -10.25 -0.39
CA GLY A 25 1.51 -10.67 0.01
C GLY A 25 2.56 -10.35 -1.05
N CYS A 26 3.74 -9.91 -0.62
CA CYS A 26 4.97 -9.94 -1.40
C CYS A 26 6.13 -10.27 -0.45
N THR A 27 7.30 -10.63 -0.98
CA THR A 27 8.42 -11.15 -0.17
C THR A 27 8.79 -10.27 1.02
N GLY A 28 8.94 -8.96 0.81
CA GLY A 28 9.30 -8.00 1.88
C GLY A 28 8.17 -7.15 2.42
N GLY A 29 6.96 -7.23 1.85
CA GLY A 29 5.82 -6.43 2.31
C GLY A 29 5.90 -4.90 2.09
N GLN A 30 6.86 -4.38 1.30
CA GLN A 30 7.11 -2.93 1.17
C GLN A 30 6.71 -2.31 -0.17
N HIS A 31 6.53 -3.13 -1.22
CA HIS A 31 6.38 -2.61 -2.59
C HIS A 31 5.06 -3.07 -3.24
N ARG A 32 5.01 -4.33 -3.68
CA ARG A 32 3.89 -4.85 -4.48
C ARG A 32 2.62 -4.99 -3.66
N SER A 33 2.72 -5.55 -2.44
CA SER A 33 1.56 -5.70 -1.55
C SER A 33 0.95 -4.34 -1.20
N VAL A 34 1.80 -3.36 -0.85
CA VAL A 34 1.41 -1.98 -0.53
C VAL A 34 0.66 -1.34 -1.69
N TYR A 35 1.25 -1.40 -2.89
CA TYR A 35 0.65 -0.84 -4.10
C TYR A 35 -0.74 -1.44 -4.38
N PHE A 36 -0.88 -2.76 -4.33
CA PHE A 36 -2.16 -3.41 -4.63
C PHE A 36 -3.22 -3.15 -3.55
N ALA A 37 -2.84 -3.10 -2.28
CA ALA A 37 -3.74 -2.77 -1.18
C ALA A 37 -4.31 -1.35 -1.34
N GLU A 38 -3.45 -0.35 -1.54
CA GLU A 38 -3.88 1.04 -1.75
C GLU A 38 -4.71 1.20 -3.03
N ARG A 39 -4.33 0.52 -4.11
CA ARG A 39 -5.07 0.59 -5.37
C ARG A 39 -6.43 -0.11 -5.30
N LEU A 40 -6.58 -1.12 -4.45
CA LEU A 40 -7.88 -1.73 -4.18
C LEU A 40 -8.75 -0.81 -3.31
N ARG A 41 -8.18 -0.20 -2.25
CA ARG A 41 -8.89 0.78 -1.42
C ARG A 41 -9.52 1.89 -2.27
N ARG A 42 -8.72 2.56 -3.11
CA ARG A 42 -9.21 3.62 -4.01
C ARG A 42 -10.27 3.14 -4.99
N HIS A 43 -10.16 1.90 -5.47
CA HIS A 43 -11.19 1.31 -6.34
C HIS A 43 -12.50 1.13 -5.57
N ILE A 44 -12.45 0.58 -4.36
CA ILE A 44 -13.63 0.36 -3.54
C ILE A 44 -14.32 1.69 -3.19
N GLU A 45 -13.55 2.70 -2.75
CA GLU A 45 -14.07 4.04 -2.47
C GLU A 45 -14.77 4.68 -3.67
N ALA A 46 -14.30 4.40 -4.89
CA ALA A 46 -14.87 4.94 -6.11
C ALA A 46 -16.10 4.16 -6.61
N THR A 47 -16.25 2.88 -6.26
CA THR A 47 -17.29 2.01 -6.85
C THR A 47 -18.34 1.49 -5.87
N HIS A 48 -18.09 1.56 -4.55
CA HIS A 48 -18.99 1.05 -3.51
C HIS A 48 -19.16 2.09 -2.41
N ALA A 49 -20.16 2.97 -2.54
CA ALA A 49 -20.37 4.10 -1.63
C ALA A 49 -20.77 3.70 -0.20
N ASP A 50 -21.29 2.48 -0.01
CA ASP A 50 -21.74 1.93 1.26
C ASP A 50 -20.69 1.04 1.96
N VAL A 51 -19.50 0.92 1.38
CA VAL A 51 -18.39 0.14 1.95
C VAL A 51 -17.32 1.09 2.48
N HIS A 52 -16.84 0.84 3.70
CA HIS A 52 -15.75 1.58 4.31
C HIS A 52 -14.45 0.75 4.30
N PRO A 53 -13.56 0.91 3.30
CA PRO A 53 -12.33 0.15 3.23
C PRO A 53 -11.26 0.70 4.19
N MET A 54 -10.70 -0.18 5.01
CA MET A 54 -9.52 0.11 5.83
C MET A 54 -8.31 -0.65 5.29
N VAL A 55 -7.13 -0.02 5.32
CA VAL A 55 -5.87 -0.65 4.90
C VAL A 55 -4.92 -0.71 6.08
N LEU A 56 -4.33 -1.89 6.27
CA LEU A 56 -3.28 -2.16 7.26
C LEU A 56 -2.07 -2.71 6.53
N HIS A 57 -0.93 -2.04 6.65
CA HIS A 57 0.34 -2.49 6.08
C HIS A 57 1.17 -3.17 7.19
N ARG A 58 1.13 -4.50 7.26
CA ARG A 58 1.77 -5.27 8.34
C ARG A 58 3.26 -4.94 8.55
N GLU A 59 4.00 -4.73 7.46
CA GLU A 59 5.44 -4.48 7.50
C GLU A 59 5.81 -2.99 7.60
N GLU A 60 4.83 -2.09 7.71
CA GLU A 60 5.04 -0.64 7.83
C GLU A 60 6.04 -0.24 8.92
N PRO A 61 6.03 -0.85 10.13
CA PRO A 61 7.03 -0.55 11.16
C PRO A 61 8.49 -0.82 10.74
N TYR A 62 8.71 -1.66 9.73
CA TYR A 62 10.04 -2.05 9.23
C TYR A 62 10.41 -1.38 7.89
N TRP A 63 9.57 -0.48 7.37
CA TRP A 63 9.92 0.25 6.16
C TRP A 63 11.11 1.18 6.38
N PRO A 64 11.97 1.38 5.37
CA PRO A 64 13.03 2.36 5.45
C PRO A 64 12.43 3.73 5.78
N ARG A 65 12.85 4.30 6.92
CA ARG A 65 12.53 5.70 7.22
C ARG A 65 13.51 6.57 6.47
N GLU A 66 13.06 7.73 6.00
CA GLU A 66 14.00 8.77 5.58
C GLU A 66 14.92 9.05 6.76
N SER A 67 16.22 8.77 6.60
CA SER A 67 17.22 9.36 7.46
C SER A 67 17.15 10.88 7.23
N PRO A 68 17.16 11.72 8.28
CA PRO A 68 17.45 13.12 8.08
C PRO A 68 18.74 13.16 7.25
N SER A 69 18.72 13.84 6.11
CA SER A 69 19.87 13.92 5.21
C SER A 69 21.10 14.22 6.06
N GLU A 70 21.98 13.24 6.23
CA GLU A 70 23.28 13.49 6.81
C GLU A 70 23.90 14.56 5.93
N ASP A 71 24.26 15.68 6.55
CA ASP A 71 24.98 16.79 5.95
C ASP A 71 26.24 16.22 5.30
N LEU A 72 26.11 15.81 4.04
CA LEU A 72 27.23 15.49 3.17
C LEU A 72 27.91 16.83 2.91
N GLY A 73 28.80 17.19 3.85
CA GLY A 73 29.67 18.34 3.77
C GLY A 73 30.31 18.44 2.38
N PRO A 74 30.78 19.64 2.00
CA PRO A 74 30.97 20.03 0.61
C PRO A 74 31.73 18.95 -0.17
N ARG A 75 31.09 18.43 -1.23
CA ARG A 75 31.72 17.46 -2.13
C ARG A 75 33.05 18.06 -2.56
N ARG A 76 34.14 17.45 -2.12
CA ARG A 76 35.48 17.78 -2.63
C ARG A 76 35.41 17.55 -4.14
N VAL A 77 35.37 18.64 -4.89
CA VAL A 77 35.73 18.62 -6.31
C VAL A 77 37.16 18.09 -6.32
N ALA A 78 37.33 16.87 -6.84
CA ALA A 78 38.65 16.36 -7.14
C ALA A 78 39.23 17.32 -8.18
N ASP A 79 40.30 18.00 -7.79
CA ASP A 79 41.13 18.83 -8.66
C ASP A 79 41.52 17.98 -9.88
N ALA A 80 40.95 18.30 -11.03
CA ALA A 80 41.42 17.81 -12.31
C ALA A 80 42.68 18.62 -12.64
N SER A 81 43.81 18.21 -12.07
CA SER A 81 45.12 18.77 -12.41
C SER A 81 45.83 17.87 -13.43
N ALA A 82 46.05 18.49 -14.60
CA ALA A 82 47.12 18.33 -15.58
C ALA A 82 47.31 16.98 -16.29
#